data_AF-X1BCY9-F1
#
_entry.id   AF-X1BCY9-F1
#
_cell.length_a   1.000
_cell.length_b   1.000
_cell.length_c   1.000
_cell.angle_alpha   90.00
_cell.angle_beta   90.00
_cell.angle_gamma   90.00
#
_symmetry.space_group_name_H-M   'P 1'
#
loop_
_entity.id
_entity.type
_entity.pdbx_description
1 polymer ?
#
loop_
_entity_poly.entity_id
_entity_poly.type
_entity_poly.pdbx_seq_one_letter_code
_entity_poly.pdbx_strand_id
1 'polypeptide(L)'
;MKQFIISVALDKRRKKTNGKFPVRLRVFIPETSKQKLYGTIFDCTQKEFDSIWKTIKPKKEFKTLKLQFQSIETKANEVATKLNTFN
;
A
#
# COMPACT_ATOMS: atom_id res chain seq x y z
N MET A 1 -11.69 -20.03 -3.55
CA MET A 1 -11.65 -18.80 -2.73
C MET A 1 -10.65 -17.88 -3.40
N LYS A 2 -11.09 -16.80 -4.07
CA LYS A 2 -10.16 -15.93 -4.82
C LYS A 2 -9.14 -15.37 -3.84
N GLN A 3 -7.90 -15.79 -3.96
CA GLN A 3 -6.83 -15.32 -3.11
C GLN A 3 -6.36 -13.99 -3.70
N PHE A 4 -6.50 -12.89 -2.98
CA PHE A 4 -5.96 -11.60 -3.36
C PHE A 4 -5.03 -11.13 -2.25
N ILE A 5 -3.94 -10.46 -2.64
CA ILE A 5 -2.96 -9.92 -1.72
C ILE A 5 -2.99 -8.42 -1.88
N ILE A 6 -3.51 -7.72 -0.87
CA ILE A 6 -3.48 -6.27 -0.79
C ILE A 6 -2.25 -5.89 0.02
N SER A 7 -1.47 -4.95 -0.48
CA SER A 7 -0.23 -4.48 0.16
C SER A 7 0.04 -3.04 -0.21
N VAL A 8 0.67 -2.28 0.68
CA VAL A 8 1.12 -0.91 0.37
C VAL A 8 2.49 -0.99 -0.31
N ALA A 9 2.64 -0.30 -1.44
CA ALA A 9 3.88 -0.31 -2.22
C ALA A 9 4.25 1.09 -2.71
N LEU A 10 5.55 1.37 -2.77
CA LEU A 10 6.08 2.61 -3.33
C LEU A 10 6.21 2.50 -4.86
N ASP A 11 5.57 3.39 -5.62
CA ASP A 11 5.73 3.41 -7.08
C ASP A 11 6.95 4.23 -7.49
N LYS A 12 8.09 3.53 -7.63
CA LYS A 12 9.38 4.12 -8.00
C LYS A 12 9.46 4.61 -9.44
N ARG A 13 8.49 4.25 -10.30
CA ARG A 13 8.49 4.64 -11.72
C ARG A 13 8.20 6.13 -11.91
N ARG A 14 7.45 6.73 -10.99
CA ARG A 14 7.03 8.13 -11.09
C ARG A 14 7.68 8.95 -9.97
N LYS A 15 8.79 9.60 -10.27
CA LYS A 15 9.39 10.60 -9.39
C LYS A 15 8.62 11.91 -9.53
N LYS A 16 8.09 12.44 -8.44
CA LYS A 16 7.48 13.78 -8.43
C LYS A 16 8.58 14.85 -8.42
N THR A 17 8.24 16.07 -8.81
CA THR A 17 9.13 17.26 -8.76
C THR A 17 9.73 17.47 -7.38
N ASN A 18 8.99 17.13 -6.32
CA ASN A 18 9.44 17.18 -4.93
C ASN A 18 10.42 16.06 -4.52
N GLY A 19 10.94 15.27 -5.47
CA GLY A 19 11.87 14.16 -5.20
C GLY A 19 11.25 12.94 -4.50
N LYS A 20 9.95 12.99 -4.18
CA LYS A 20 9.19 11.91 -3.53
C LYS A 20 8.52 11.00 -4.56
N PHE A 21 8.19 9.79 -4.12
CA PHE A 21 7.47 8.79 -4.91
C PHE A 21 6.07 8.59 -4.35
N PRO A 22 5.05 8.42 -5.21
CA PRO A 22 3.71 8.16 -4.75
C PRO A 22 3.61 6.77 -4.13
N VAL A 23 3.01 6.70 -2.95
CA VAL A 23 2.62 5.46 -2.31
C VAL A 23 1.32 4.98 -2.96
N ARG A 24 1.26 3.69 -3.28
CA ARG A 24 0.12 3.07 -3.94
C ARG A 24 -0.36 1.85 -3.19
N LEU A 25 -1.66 1.61 -3.26
CA LEU A 25 -2.26 0.36 -2.81
C LEU A 25 -2.12 -0.66 -3.94
N ARG A 26 -1.32 -1.69 -3.71
CA ARG A 26 -1.12 -2.80 -4.65
C ARG A 26 -2.07 -3.93 -4.34
N VAL A 27 -2.92 -4.25 -5.30
CA VAL A 27 -3.76 -5.44 -5.30
C VAL A 27 -3.14 -6.44 -6.26
N PHE A 28 -2.64 -7.55 -5.73
CA PHE A 28 -2.06 -8.64 -6.49
C PHE A 28 -3.00 -9.84 -6.50
N ILE A 29 -3.25 -10.40 -7.68
CA ILE A 29 -4.07 -11.57 -7.89
C ILE A 29 -3.12 -12.70 -8.32
N PRO A 30 -2.73 -13.62 -7.41
CA PRO A 30 -1.79 -14.70 -7.71
C PRO A 30 -2.25 -15.58 -8.87
N GLU A 31 -3.55 -15.90 -8.94
CA GLU A 31 -4.14 -16.77 -9.97
C GLU A 31 -3.86 -16.28 -11.40
N THR A 32 -3.87 -14.96 -11.61
CA THR A 32 -3.64 -14.37 -12.94
C THR A 32 -2.28 -13.67 -13.04
N SER A 33 -1.50 -13.66 -11.96
CA SER A 33 -0.29 -12.84 -11.77
C SER A 33 -0.48 -11.36 -12.12
N LYS A 34 -1.74 -10.87 -12.10
CA LYS A 34 -2.06 -9.47 -12.40
C LYS A 34 -1.90 -8.64 -11.14
N GLN A 35 -1.27 -7.48 -11.29
CA GLN A 35 -1.21 -6.46 -10.26
C GLN A 35 -1.91 -5.19 -10.72
N LYS A 36 -2.70 -4.59 -9.82
CA LYS A 36 -3.25 -3.24 -9.98
C LYS A 36 -2.71 -2.34 -8.88
N LEU A 37 -2.36 -1.11 -9.25
CA LEU A 37 -1.78 -0.11 -8.36
C LEU A 37 -2.71 1.10 -8.29
N TYR A 38 -3.41 1.25 -7.18
CA TYR A 38 -4.31 2.38 -6.93
C TYR A 38 -3.53 3.53 -6.27
N GLY A 39 -3.77 4.75 -6.74
CA GLY A 39 -3.13 5.94 -6.17
C GLY A 39 -3.63 6.22 -4.76
N THR A 40 -2.73 6.65 -3.88
CA THR A 40 -3.09 7.21 -2.57
C THR A 40 -2.64 8.67 -2.49
N ILE A 41 -3.06 9.37 -1.44
CA ILE A 41 -2.68 10.77 -1.18
C ILE A 41 -1.24 10.92 -0.68
N PHE A 42 -0.55 9.83 -0.35
CA PHE A 42 0.75 9.88 0.30
C PHE A 42 1.89 9.83 -0.70
N ASP A 43 2.90 10.65 -0.43
CA ASP A 43 4.17 10.66 -1.14
C ASP A 43 5.30 10.48 -0.13
N CYS A 44 6.17 9.49 -0.37
CA CYS A 44 7.31 9.20 0.49
C CYS A 44 8.59 9.06 -0.34
N THR A 45 9.72 9.36 0.26
CA THR A 45 11.00 8.93 -0.28
C THR A 45 11.21 7.44 -0.02
N GLN A 46 12.11 6.82 -0.79
CA GLN A 46 12.42 5.40 -0.61
C GLN A 46 12.96 5.09 0.79
N LYS A 47 13.79 5.98 1.36
CA LYS A 47 14.34 5.83 2.71
C LYS A 47 13.28 5.92 3.80
N GLU A 48 12.34 6.86 3.67
CA GLU A 48 11.21 7.00 4.61
C GLU A 48 10.31 5.77 4.54
N PHE A 49 9.95 5.32 3.34
CA PHE A 49 9.12 4.15 3.14
C PHE A 49 9.75 2.88 3.72
N ASP A 50 11.04 2.66 3.45
CA ASP A 50 11.78 1.53 4.02
C ASP A 50 11.82 1.61 5.57
N SER A 51 11.98 2.82 6.14
CA SER A 51 11.95 3.02 7.60
C SER A 51 10.57 2.81 8.22
N ILE A 52 9.49 3.06 7.48
CA ILE A 52 8.10 2.83 7.93
C ILE A 52 7.77 1.33 7.86
N TRP A 53 8.05 0.71 6.70
CA TRP A 53 7.53 -0.61 6.36
C TRP A 53 8.46 -1.76 6.77
N LYS A 54 9.78 -1.63 6.56
CA LYS A 54 10.75 -2.69 6.86
C LYS A 54 11.27 -2.65 8.28
N THR A 55 11.21 -1.51 8.96
CA THR A 55 11.72 -1.40 10.33
C THR A 55 10.68 -1.86 11.35
N ILE A 56 11.15 -2.68 12.31
CA ILE A 56 10.35 -3.23 13.41
C ILE A 56 9.85 -2.11 14.34
N LYS A 57 10.71 -1.13 14.66
CA LYS A 57 10.38 0.08 15.44
C LYS A 57 10.63 1.34 14.61
N PRO A 58 9.61 1.90 13.94
CA PRO A 58 9.74 3.18 13.25
C PRO A 58 9.94 4.32 14.27
N LYS A 59 10.62 5.40 13.85
CA LYS A 59 10.73 6.63 14.66
C LYS A 59 9.33 7.21 14.92
N LYS A 60 9.18 7.97 16.01
CA LYS A 60 7.88 8.49 16.50
C LYS A 60 7.09 9.24 15.40
N GLU A 61 7.79 9.98 14.55
CA GLU A 61 7.25 10.74 13.42
C GLU A 61 6.65 9.85 12.32
N PHE A 62 7.21 8.65 12.11
CA PHE A 62 6.75 7.69 11.11
C PHE A 62 5.67 6.74 11.62
N LYS A 63 5.41 6.75 12.93
CA LYS A 63 4.41 5.88 13.57
C LYS A 63 2.99 6.22 13.12
N THR A 64 2.68 7.51 12.97
CA THR A 64 1.37 7.98 12.48
C THR A 64 1.13 7.58 11.03
N LEU A 65 2.12 7.78 10.15
CA LEU A 65 2.12 7.33 8.76
C LEU A 65 1.95 5.82 8.63
N LYS A 66 2.66 5.04 9.47
CA LYS A 66 2.50 3.57 9.51
C LYS A 66 1.07 3.14 9.84
N LEU A 67 0.48 3.76 10.87
CA LEU A 67 -0.90 3.49 11.27
C LEU A 67 -1.89 3.84 10.16
N GLN A 68 -1.67 4.95 9.44
CA GLN A 68 -2.51 5.31 8.29
C GLN A 68 -2.39 4.28 7.16
N PHE A 69 -1.18 3.83 6.83
CA PHE A 69 -0.98 2.80 5.80
C PHE A 69 -1.65 1.48 6.17
N GLN A 70 -1.48 1.03 7.43
CA GLN A 70 -2.15 -0.17 7.95
C GLN A 70 -3.66 -0.02 7.94
N SER A 71 -4.20 1.13 8.36
CA SER A 71 -5.65 1.38 8.35
C SER A 71 -6.24 1.27 6.94
N ILE A 72 -5.55 1.79 5.92
CA ILE A 72 -5.98 1.68 4.52
C ILE A 72 -5.91 0.24 4.03
N GLU A 73 -4.83 -0.48 4.36
CA GLU A 73 -4.69 -1.89 4.02
C GLU A 73 -5.80 -2.75 4.64
N THR A 74 -6.05 -2.60 5.94
CA THR A 74 -7.13 -3.29 6.65
C THR A 74 -8.49 -2.98 6.03
N LYS A 75 -8.79 -1.69 5.82
CA LYS A 75 -10.06 -1.28 5.19
C LYS A 75 -10.22 -1.87 3.79
N ALA A 76 -9.16 -1.90 2.99
CA ALA A 76 -9.20 -2.48 1.66
C ALA A 76 -9.45 -3.99 1.71
N ASN A 77 -8.83 -4.70 2.65
CA ASN A 77 -9.08 -6.13 2.88
C ASN A 77 -10.53 -6.38 3.32
N GLU A 78 -11.06 -5.59 4.25
CA GLU A 78 -12.46 -5.70 4.69
C GLU A 78 -13.47 -5.45 3.57
N VAL A 79 -13.22 -4.45 2.71
CA VAL A 79 -14.08 -4.20 1.55
C VAL A 79 -14.00 -5.37 0.57
N ALA A 80 -12.80 -5.88 0.33
CA ALA A 80 -12.61 -6.99 -0.59
C ALA A 80 -13.25 -8.30 -0.10
N THR A 81 -13.31 -8.54 1.23
CA THR A 81 -14.04 -9.69 1.79
C THR A 81 -15.56 -9.49 1.80
N LYS A 82 -16.04 -8.25 1.96
CA LYS A 82 -17.47 -7.89 1.92
C LYS A 82 -18.05 -7.85 0.51
N LEU A 83 -17.22 -7.70 -0.52
CA LEU A 83 -17.67 -7.75 -1.91
C LEU A 83 -18.14 -9.17 -2.24
N ASN A 84 -19.45 -9.37 -2.17
CA ASN A 84 -20.08 -10.59 -2.67
C ASN A 84 -19.74 -10.77 -4.15
N THR A 85 -19.34 -11.97 -4.54
CA THR A 85 -19.32 -12.35 -5.94
C THR A 85 -20.73 -12.17 -6.50
N PHE A 86 -20.84 -11.46 -7.62
CA PHE A 86 -22.07 -11.43 -8.39
C PHE A 86 -22.33 -12.86 -8.87
N ASN A 87 -23.20 -13.57 -8.14
CA ASN A 87 -23.73 -14.87 -8.52
C ASN A 87 -24.89 -14.67 -9.50
#